data_AF-A0A7R9K5S8-F1
#
_entry.id   AF-A0A7R9K5S8-F1
#
_cell.length_a   1.000
_cell.length_b   1.000
_cell.length_c   1.000
_cell.angle_alpha   90.00
_cell.angle_beta   90.00
_cell.angle_gamma   90.00
#
_symmetry.space_group_name_H-M   'P 1'
#
loop_
_entity.id
_entity.type
_entity.pdbx_description
1 polymer ?
#
loop_
_entity_poly.entity_id
_entity_poly.type
_entity_poly.pdbx_seq_one_letter_code
_entity_poly.pdbx_strand_id
1 'polypeptide(L)'
;MLAKMVPDSAGRRYHVVRTTNPPAPELYLCTPIKVDPSKSYFIIGFEPNATMETAHHMLLYGCTAPGSKKAVWNCGEMAKHDDTMETSSPCAKGSQVIYAWARDAPPLALPEGVGFQVGGKSPIQYLVLQVHYAVIDKFEDGSTDNSGIFLHYTERLLSKLAGVILLGTGGAIPPKRTEHMDTMCKIKEKKTIHPFAYRTHTHSLGKVVSGYKVRVNDDKIDDWTLLGKRDPLTPQMFYPVMNNETIETGDMLAARCTMESNRDDWTMIGATNKDEMCNFYLMYWVDKTTPLEMKYCFTPGPPYYSWKTEPLLNNIPDKSASILDD
;
A
#
# COMPACT_ATOMS: atom_id res chain seq x y z
N MET A 1 11.78 6.38 -23.19
CA MET A 1 10.78 7.17 -23.93
C MET A 1 9.97 7.95 -22.90
N LEU A 2 9.88 9.28 -23.00
CA LEU A 2 9.09 10.10 -22.08
C LEU A 2 7.61 9.78 -22.29
N ALA A 3 7.02 8.97 -21.41
CA ALA A 3 5.57 8.83 -21.37
C ALA A 3 5.02 10.13 -20.75
N LYS A 4 4.74 11.14 -21.59
CA LYS A 4 3.93 12.28 -21.15
C LYS A 4 2.58 11.73 -20.73
N MET A 5 1.98 12.28 -19.67
CA MET A 5 0.56 12.10 -19.41
C MET A 5 -0.21 12.77 -20.55
N VAL A 6 -0.38 12.06 -21.67
CA VAL A 6 -1.17 12.52 -22.80
C VAL A 6 -2.60 12.07 -22.51
N PRO A 7 -3.56 13.01 -22.41
CA PRO A 7 -4.95 12.66 -22.15
C PRO A 7 -5.50 11.73 -23.23
N ASP A 8 -6.48 10.89 -22.87
CA ASP A 8 -7.35 10.25 -23.87
C ASP A 8 -8.11 11.30 -24.71
N SER A 9 -8.78 10.87 -25.77
CA SER A 9 -9.57 11.75 -26.67
C SER A 9 -10.65 12.56 -25.95
N ALA A 10 -11.01 12.19 -24.71
CA ALA A 10 -11.92 12.92 -23.82
C ALA A 10 -11.23 13.87 -22.83
N GLY A 11 -9.89 13.85 -22.75
CA GLY A 11 -9.11 14.81 -21.97
C GLY A 11 -8.99 14.50 -20.47
N ARG A 12 -9.43 13.33 -19.99
CA ARG A 12 -9.70 13.10 -18.55
C ARG A 12 -9.08 11.84 -17.94
N ARG A 13 -8.53 10.94 -18.75
CA ARG A 13 -7.94 9.69 -18.30
C ARG A 13 -6.53 9.49 -18.85
N TYR A 14 -5.67 8.86 -18.08
CA TYR A 14 -4.34 8.45 -18.49
C TYR A 14 -4.12 6.95 -18.26
N HIS A 15 -3.76 6.21 -19.31
CA HIS A 15 -3.54 4.77 -19.22
C HIS A 15 -2.10 4.48 -18.80
N VAL A 16 -1.92 4.01 -17.57
CA VAL A 16 -0.67 3.48 -17.05
C VAL A 16 -0.58 2.02 -17.48
N VAL A 17 0.00 1.80 -18.65
CA VAL A 17 0.17 0.46 -19.24
C VAL A 17 1.52 0.36 -19.91
N ARG A 18 2.05 -0.85 -19.97
CA ARG A 18 3.12 -1.17 -20.91
C ARG A 18 2.96 -2.60 -21.39
N THR A 19 3.08 -2.75 -22.70
CA THR A 19 3.03 -4.04 -23.36
C THR A 19 4.17 -4.93 -22.91
N THR A 20 3.86 -6.08 -22.31
CA THR A 20 4.85 -7.04 -21.79
C THR A 20 4.52 -8.46 -22.20
N ASN A 21 5.54 -9.26 -22.51
CA ASN A 21 5.43 -10.72 -22.56
C ASN A 21 6.18 -11.25 -21.32
N PRO A 22 5.47 -11.75 -20.28
CA PRO A 22 6.12 -12.24 -19.07
C PRO A 22 6.84 -13.58 -19.36
N PRO A 23 8.16 -13.67 -19.14
CA PRO A 23 8.95 -14.86 -19.49
C PRO A 23 8.76 -16.05 -18.55
N ALA A 24 8.20 -15.84 -17.36
CA ALA A 24 8.02 -16.86 -16.34
C ALA A 24 6.79 -16.59 -15.46
N PRO A 25 6.16 -17.63 -14.88
CA PRO A 25 5.12 -17.47 -13.87
C PRO A 25 5.69 -16.97 -12.53
N GLU A 26 4.82 -16.46 -11.66
CA GLU A 26 5.15 -15.83 -10.37
C GLU A 26 6.15 -14.66 -10.51
N LEU A 27 5.98 -13.87 -11.58
CA LEU A 27 6.85 -12.75 -11.91
C LEU A 27 6.19 -11.40 -11.63
N TYR A 28 6.98 -10.48 -11.06
CA TYR A 28 6.55 -9.14 -10.71
C TYR A 28 7.27 -8.15 -11.64
N LEU A 29 6.54 -7.56 -12.57
CA LEU A 29 7.10 -6.61 -13.53
C LEU A 29 6.78 -5.17 -13.13
N CYS A 30 7.83 -4.35 -13.06
CA CYS A 30 7.73 -2.94 -12.73
C CYS A 30 7.96 -2.08 -13.97
N THR A 31 7.08 -1.09 -14.18
CA THR A 31 7.16 -0.12 -15.28
C THR A 31 7.12 1.31 -14.72
N PRO A 32 8.09 2.17 -15.05
CA PRO A 32 8.11 3.54 -14.56
C PRO A 32 7.40 4.49 -15.55
N ILE A 33 6.73 5.49 -15.00
CA ILE A 33 6.12 6.60 -15.73
C ILE A 33 6.62 7.87 -15.07
N LYS A 34 7.28 8.72 -15.86
CA LYS A 34 7.74 10.03 -15.40
C LYS A 34 6.60 11.02 -15.51
N VAL A 35 6.19 11.62 -14.40
CA VAL A 35 5.21 12.71 -14.40
C VAL A 35 5.90 13.98 -14.89
N ASP A 36 5.19 14.83 -15.65
CA ASP A 36 5.74 16.11 -16.10
C ASP A 36 6.06 17.00 -14.89
N PRO A 37 7.34 17.34 -14.65
CA PRO A 37 7.73 18.11 -13.48
C PRO A 37 7.34 19.59 -13.57
N SER A 38 6.91 20.08 -14.75
CA SER A 38 6.53 21.48 -14.95
C SER A 38 5.10 21.80 -14.50
N LYS A 39 4.27 20.78 -14.28
CA LYS A 39 2.84 20.91 -13.92
C LYS A 39 2.48 20.04 -12.72
N SER A 40 1.50 20.49 -11.94
CA SER A 40 0.88 19.65 -10.90
C SER A 40 -0.39 19.01 -11.46
N TYR A 41 -0.52 17.70 -11.27
CA TYR A 41 -1.74 16.95 -11.56
C TYR A 41 -2.28 16.38 -10.27
N PHE A 42 -3.59 16.17 -10.20
CA PHE A 42 -4.26 15.58 -9.04
C PHE A 42 -5.00 14.33 -9.48
N ILE A 43 -4.54 13.16 -9.05
CA ILE A 43 -5.21 11.88 -9.31
C ILE A 43 -6.42 11.78 -8.38
N ILE A 44 -7.60 11.67 -8.95
CA ILE A 44 -8.91 11.67 -8.25
C ILE A 44 -9.62 10.31 -8.32
N GLY A 45 -9.05 9.35 -9.05
CA GLY A 45 -9.57 8.00 -9.11
C GLY A 45 -8.71 7.07 -9.94
N PHE A 46 -8.97 5.77 -9.78
CA PHE A 46 -8.23 4.67 -10.39
C PHE A 46 -9.22 3.66 -10.97
N GLU A 47 -9.06 3.30 -12.22
CA GLU A 47 -9.88 2.33 -12.92
C GLU A 47 -8.97 1.24 -13.49
N PRO A 48 -9.08 -0.01 -13.02
CA PRO A 48 -8.24 -1.09 -13.51
C PRO A 48 -8.59 -1.44 -14.96
N ASN A 49 -7.56 -1.73 -15.75
CA ASN A 49 -7.68 -2.29 -17.07
C ASN A 49 -6.90 -3.61 -17.10
N ALA A 50 -7.49 -4.65 -16.54
CA ALA A 50 -6.89 -5.98 -16.50
C ALA A 50 -8.00 -7.03 -16.60
N THR A 51 -7.64 -8.19 -17.15
CA THR A 51 -8.52 -9.36 -17.18
C THR A 51 -7.95 -10.47 -16.30
N MET A 52 -8.84 -11.27 -15.73
CA MET A 52 -8.52 -12.39 -14.84
C MET A 52 -7.49 -13.40 -15.36
N GLU A 53 -7.36 -13.52 -16.68
CA GLU A 53 -6.48 -14.47 -17.34
C GLU A 53 -5.02 -14.01 -17.41
N THR A 54 -4.73 -12.74 -17.07
CA THR A 54 -3.41 -12.13 -17.31
C THR A 54 -2.73 -11.61 -16.05
N ALA A 55 -3.41 -10.83 -15.21
CA ALA A 55 -2.81 -10.22 -14.02
C ALA A 55 -3.46 -10.73 -12.72
N HIS A 56 -2.65 -11.14 -11.74
CA HIS A 56 -3.12 -11.61 -10.44
C HIS A 56 -3.43 -10.45 -9.48
N HIS A 57 -2.55 -9.44 -9.45
CA HIS A 57 -2.78 -8.16 -8.79
C HIS A 57 -1.91 -7.06 -9.42
N MET A 58 -2.28 -5.80 -9.17
CA MET A 58 -1.50 -4.63 -9.60
C MET A 58 -1.33 -3.64 -8.46
N LEU A 59 -0.14 -3.07 -8.33
CA LEU A 59 0.15 -1.99 -7.40
C LEU A 59 0.65 -0.77 -8.16
N LEU A 60 0.23 0.42 -7.73
CA LEU A 60 0.77 1.68 -8.23
C LEU A 60 1.52 2.37 -7.10
N TYR A 61 2.80 2.63 -7.34
CA TYR A 61 3.66 3.37 -6.44
C TYR A 61 3.82 4.81 -6.93
N GLY A 62 3.77 5.78 -6.02
CA GLY A 62 4.28 7.11 -6.24
C GLY A 62 5.69 7.22 -5.65
N CYS A 63 6.65 7.77 -6.39
CA CYS A 63 7.99 8.00 -5.86
C CYS A 63 8.77 9.15 -6.48
N THR A 64 9.87 9.53 -5.81
CA THR A 64 10.77 10.58 -6.29
C THR A 64 11.73 10.04 -7.35
N ALA A 65 12.15 8.77 -7.23
CA ALA A 65 12.97 8.09 -8.22
C ALA A 65 12.57 6.60 -8.33
N PRO A 66 12.42 6.06 -9.56
CA PRO A 66 12.11 4.65 -9.77
C PRO A 66 13.31 3.77 -9.40
N GLY A 67 13.06 2.49 -9.12
CA GLY A 67 14.14 1.54 -8.80
C GLY A 67 15.07 1.23 -9.97
N SER A 68 14.57 1.33 -11.20
CA SER A 68 15.38 1.24 -12.41
C SER A 68 15.01 2.33 -13.44
N LYS A 69 15.96 2.61 -14.33
CA LYS A 69 15.75 3.44 -15.52
C LYS A 69 15.30 2.61 -16.74
N LYS A 70 15.32 1.27 -16.62
CA LYS A 70 14.80 0.37 -17.64
C LYS A 70 13.31 0.59 -17.81
N ALA A 71 12.83 0.25 -19.00
CA ALA A 71 11.45 0.48 -19.34
C ALA A 71 10.52 -0.56 -18.69
N VAL A 72 11.01 -1.78 -18.43
CA VAL A 72 10.43 -2.81 -17.56
C VAL A 72 11.61 -3.46 -16.81
N TRP A 73 11.39 -3.85 -15.56
CA TRP A 73 12.35 -4.64 -14.77
C TRP A 73 11.62 -5.59 -13.81
N ASN A 74 12.35 -6.56 -13.24
CA ASN A 74 11.83 -7.43 -12.21
C ASN A 74 11.81 -6.67 -10.87
N CYS A 75 10.65 -6.54 -10.24
CA CYS A 75 10.51 -5.80 -8.99
C CYS A 75 11.27 -6.41 -7.80
N GLY A 76 11.78 -7.64 -7.94
CA GLY A 76 12.70 -8.28 -6.98
C GLY A 76 12.10 -8.67 -5.63
N GLU A 77 10.78 -8.62 -5.50
CA GLU A 77 10.05 -9.04 -4.29
C GLU A 77 9.95 -10.58 -4.24
N MET A 78 8.76 -11.12 -4.45
CA MET A 78 8.46 -12.56 -4.47
C MET A 78 8.95 -13.27 -5.74
N ALA A 79 9.54 -12.51 -6.67
CA ALA A 79 9.94 -13.01 -7.98
C ALA A 79 11.13 -13.95 -7.86
N LYS A 80 11.11 -15.04 -8.66
CA LYS A 80 12.32 -15.82 -8.89
C LYS A 80 13.39 -14.91 -9.49
N HIS A 81 14.64 -15.11 -9.04
CA HIS A 81 15.78 -14.47 -9.69
C HIS A 81 15.81 -14.95 -11.14
N ASP A 82 15.68 -14.01 -12.06
CA ASP A 82 15.82 -14.24 -13.49
C ASP A 82 17.10 -13.53 -13.93
N ASP A 83 18.12 -14.30 -14.29
CA ASP A 83 19.42 -13.77 -14.71
C ASP A 83 19.35 -12.96 -16.01
N THR A 84 18.21 -13.02 -16.71
CA THR A 84 18.00 -12.32 -17.98
C THR A 84 17.43 -10.90 -17.81
N MET A 85 16.90 -10.55 -16.64
CA MET A 85 16.28 -9.25 -16.40
C MET A 85 16.83 -8.56 -15.15
N GLU A 86 17.05 -7.24 -15.27
CA GLU A 86 17.47 -6.41 -14.14
C GLU A 86 16.46 -6.52 -12.99
N THR A 87 16.96 -6.76 -11.79
CA THR A 87 16.15 -6.88 -10.58
C THR A 87 16.37 -5.65 -9.69
N SER A 88 15.29 -4.95 -9.35
CA SER A 88 15.32 -3.76 -8.49
C SER A 88 13.93 -3.51 -7.88
N SER A 89 13.86 -2.86 -6.72
CA SER A 89 12.57 -2.52 -6.10
C SER A 89 11.72 -1.60 -7.00
N PRO A 90 10.42 -1.42 -6.74
CA PRO A 90 9.61 -0.48 -7.52
C PRO A 90 10.17 0.95 -7.50
N CYS A 91 10.67 1.40 -6.35
CA CYS A 91 11.16 2.77 -6.17
C CYS A 91 12.46 2.80 -5.38
N ALA A 92 13.46 3.50 -5.91
CA ALA A 92 14.73 3.73 -5.23
C ALA A 92 14.62 4.76 -4.11
N LYS A 93 13.73 5.76 -4.24
CA LYS A 93 13.57 6.85 -3.26
C LYS A 93 12.12 7.31 -3.14
N GLY A 94 11.66 7.48 -1.90
CA GLY A 94 10.35 8.07 -1.60
C GLY A 94 9.19 7.17 -2.02
N SER A 95 9.34 5.84 -1.90
CA SER A 95 8.29 4.88 -2.26
C SER A 95 7.01 5.14 -1.47
N GLN A 96 5.86 4.98 -2.11
CA GLN A 96 4.55 5.01 -1.46
C GLN A 96 3.55 4.25 -2.34
N VAL A 97 2.87 3.24 -1.80
CA VAL A 97 1.74 2.60 -2.50
C VAL A 97 0.57 3.58 -2.48
N ILE A 98 0.13 4.04 -3.65
CA ILE A 98 -0.99 4.99 -3.79
C ILE A 98 -2.25 4.35 -4.37
N TYR A 99 -2.14 3.12 -4.91
CA TYR A 99 -3.28 2.32 -5.33
C TYR A 99 -2.91 0.84 -5.35
N ALA A 100 -3.91 -0.01 -5.13
CA ALA A 100 -3.80 -1.46 -5.21
C ALA A 100 -5.08 -2.02 -5.82
N TRP A 101 -4.90 -2.92 -6.79
CA TRP A 101 -5.96 -3.69 -7.39
C TRP A 101 -5.73 -5.17 -7.10
N ALA A 102 -6.79 -5.85 -6.68
CA ALA A 102 -6.84 -7.30 -6.57
C ALA A 102 -8.09 -7.79 -7.29
N ARG A 103 -7.97 -8.89 -8.04
CA ARG A 103 -9.05 -9.71 -8.64
C ARG A 103 -10.41 -9.03 -8.77
N ASP A 104 -10.69 -8.44 -9.93
CA ASP A 104 -11.94 -7.76 -10.30
C ASP A 104 -12.38 -6.64 -9.34
N ALA A 105 -11.45 -6.03 -8.61
CA ALA A 105 -11.75 -4.88 -7.77
C ALA A 105 -12.41 -3.76 -8.62
N PRO A 106 -13.49 -3.14 -8.13
CA PRO A 106 -14.14 -2.05 -8.82
C PRO A 106 -13.20 -0.84 -8.93
N PRO A 107 -13.50 0.11 -9.83
CA PRO A 107 -12.82 1.40 -9.84
C PRO A 107 -12.88 2.07 -8.47
N LEU A 108 -11.76 2.65 -8.04
CA LEU A 108 -11.67 3.42 -6.81
C LEU A 108 -11.79 4.91 -7.15
N ALA A 109 -12.94 5.50 -6.84
CA ALA A 109 -13.09 6.95 -6.80
C ALA A 109 -12.63 7.49 -5.44
N LEU A 110 -11.82 8.54 -5.44
CA LEU A 110 -11.48 9.25 -4.20
C LEU A 110 -12.66 10.14 -3.76
N PRO A 111 -12.75 10.50 -2.47
CA PRO A 111 -13.79 11.41 -2.00
C PRO A 111 -13.80 12.73 -2.78
N GLU A 112 -14.95 13.41 -2.81
CA GLU A 112 -15.10 14.65 -3.57
C GLU A 112 -14.06 15.72 -3.18
N GLY A 113 -13.38 16.24 -4.20
CA GLY A 113 -12.35 17.28 -4.05
C GLY A 113 -11.01 16.77 -3.50
N VAL A 114 -10.85 15.46 -3.28
CA VAL A 114 -9.62 14.83 -2.80
C VAL A 114 -8.80 14.30 -3.98
N GLY A 115 -7.48 14.52 -3.97
CA GLY A 115 -6.59 13.91 -4.96
C GLY A 115 -5.15 13.76 -4.52
N PHE A 116 -4.45 12.78 -5.09
CA PHE A 116 -3.00 12.66 -4.95
C PHE A 116 -2.30 13.67 -5.86
N GLN A 117 -1.59 14.63 -5.28
CA GLN A 117 -0.78 15.57 -6.06
C GLN A 117 0.46 14.87 -6.61
N VAL A 118 0.67 14.93 -7.92
CA VAL A 118 1.83 14.37 -8.61
C VAL A 118 2.45 15.39 -9.57
N GLY A 119 3.74 15.25 -9.85
CA GLY A 119 4.49 16.22 -10.66
C GLY A 119 4.69 17.56 -9.93
N GLY A 120 5.14 18.57 -10.66
CA GLY A 120 5.35 19.91 -10.10
C GLY A 120 6.25 19.86 -8.86
N LYS A 121 5.75 20.42 -7.74
CA LYS A 121 6.43 20.44 -6.44
C LYS A 121 6.15 19.21 -5.56
N SER A 122 5.35 18.24 -6.03
CA SER A 122 5.06 17.02 -5.27
C SER A 122 6.32 16.17 -5.08
N PRO A 123 6.49 15.43 -3.97
CA PRO A 123 7.53 14.41 -3.87
C PRO A 123 7.31 13.23 -4.84
N ILE A 124 6.11 13.06 -5.39
CA ILE A 124 5.76 12.03 -6.38
C ILE A 124 6.05 12.55 -7.78
N GLN A 125 7.24 12.23 -8.29
CA GLN A 125 7.72 12.63 -9.62
C GLN A 125 7.62 11.48 -10.64
N TYR A 126 7.51 10.26 -10.15
CA TYR A 126 7.30 9.05 -10.93
C TYR A 126 6.14 8.26 -10.36
N LEU A 127 5.42 7.61 -11.27
CA LEU A 127 4.49 6.53 -10.95
C LEU A 127 5.13 5.23 -11.41
N VAL A 128 5.11 4.19 -10.59
CA VAL A 128 5.64 2.87 -10.97
C VAL A 128 4.51 1.86 -10.83
N LEU A 129 4.14 1.25 -11.96
CA LEU A 129 3.18 0.16 -12.00
C LEU A 129 3.91 -1.14 -11.77
N GLN A 130 3.49 -1.91 -10.77
CA GLN A 130 3.86 -3.29 -10.58
C GLN A 130 2.68 -4.18 -10.99
N VAL A 131 2.93 -5.16 -11.83
CA VAL A 131 1.96 -6.20 -12.21
C VAL A 131 2.53 -7.56 -11.81
N HIS A 132 1.73 -8.34 -11.07
CA HIS A 132 2.07 -9.71 -10.73
C HIS A 132 1.40 -10.68 -11.70
N TYR A 133 2.22 -11.44 -12.44
CA TYR A 133 1.81 -12.49 -13.35
C TYR A 133 1.98 -13.86 -12.69
N ALA A 134 0.90 -14.38 -12.10
CA ALA A 134 0.93 -15.70 -11.45
C ALA A 134 1.01 -16.85 -12.48
N VAL A 135 0.26 -16.74 -13.58
CA VAL A 135 0.22 -17.72 -14.67
C VAL A 135 0.54 -17.06 -16.01
N ILE A 136 1.15 -17.80 -16.93
CA ILE A 136 1.61 -17.25 -18.23
C ILE A 136 1.19 -18.07 -19.45
N ASP A 137 0.36 -19.11 -19.29
CA ASP A 137 -0.03 -20.05 -20.35
C ASP A 137 -0.58 -19.34 -21.60
N LYS A 138 -1.25 -18.19 -21.41
CA LYS A 138 -1.80 -17.36 -22.48
C LYS A 138 -0.74 -16.68 -23.36
N PHE A 139 0.51 -16.57 -22.89
CA PHE A 139 1.60 -15.86 -23.56
C PHE A 139 2.60 -16.80 -24.24
N GLU A 140 2.40 -18.12 -24.17
CA GLU A 140 3.27 -19.12 -24.83
C GLU A 140 3.28 -18.99 -26.36
N ASP A 141 2.22 -18.41 -26.93
CA ASP A 141 2.09 -18.10 -28.36
C ASP A 141 2.85 -16.83 -28.79
N GLY A 142 3.55 -16.17 -27.86
CA GLY A 142 4.24 -14.91 -28.09
C GLY A 142 3.35 -13.67 -27.98
N SER A 143 2.08 -13.82 -27.57
CA SER A 143 1.18 -12.70 -27.30
C SER A 143 1.71 -11.80 -26.17
N THR A 144 1.11 -10.62 -26.03
CA THR A 144 1.56 -9.61 -25.07
C THR A 144 0.40 -9.12 -24.22
N ASP A 145 0.69 -8.81 -22.97
CA ASP A 145 -0.25 -8.24 -22.03
C ASP A 145 -0.25 -6.71 -22.10
N ASN A 146 -1.42 -6.11 -21.95
CA ASN A 146 -1.62 -4.66 -21.81
C ASN A 146 -2.40 -4.32 -20.54
N SER A 147 -2.21 -5.09 -19.48
CA SER A 147 -2.84 -4.82 -18.20
C SER A 147 -2.25 -3.55 -17.58
N GLY A 148 -3.12 -2.75 -16.98
CA GLY A 148 -2.74 -1.44 -16.49
C GLY A 148 -3.82 -0.77 -15.66
N ILE A 149 -3.63 0.51 -15.40
CA ILE A 149 -4.57 1.33 -14.62
C ILE A 149 -4.85 2.61 -15.39
N PHE A 150 -6.13 2.92 -15.61
CA PHE A 150 -6.56 4.25 -16.00
C PHE A 150 -6.59 5.16 -14.78
N LEU A 151 -5.81 6.24 -14.82
CA LEU A 151 -5.84 7.31 -13.83
C LEU A 151 -6.82 8.37 -14.26
N HIS A 152 -7.78 8.66 -13.40
CA HIS A 152 -8.63 9.83 -13.51
C HIS A 152 -7.93 10.99 -12.82
N TYR A 153 -7.68 12.09 -13.53
CA TYR A 153 -6.94 13.23 -12.97
C TYR A 153 -7.53 14.57 -13.38
N THR A 154 -7.11 15.62 -12.66
CA THR A 154 -7.44 17.02 -12.98
C THR A 154 -6.19 17.90 -12.87
N GLU A 155 -6.14 18.96 -13.67
CA GLU A 155 -5.16 20.06 -13.53
C GLU A 155 -5.69 21.18 -12.62
N ARG A 156 -6.98 21.12 -12.22
CA ARG A 156 -7.55 22.09 -11.27
C ARG A 156 -6.93 21.87 -9.89
N LEU A 157 -6.49 22.96 -9.27
CA LEU A 157 -5.95 22.92 -7.91
C LEU A 157 -7.01 22.38 -6.94
N LEU A 158 -6.63 21.40 -6.13
CA LEU A 158 -7.44 20.85 -5.05
C LEU A 158 -6.90 21.34 -3.71
N SER A 159 -7.79 21.69 -2.79
CA SER A 159 -7.39 22.01 -1.41
C SER A 159 -7.18 20.75 -0.57
N LYS A 160 -7.87 19.64 -0.91
CA LYS A 160 -7.76 18.38 -0.18
C LYS A 160 -6.76 17.44 -0.86
N LEU A 161 -5.62 17.23 -0.21
CA LEU A 161 -4.55 16.41 -0.75
C LEU A 161 -4.54 15.03 -0.08
N ALA A 162 -4.54 13.98 -0.90
CA ALA A 162 -4.47 12.60 -0.43
C ALA A 162 -3.04 12.18 -0.08
N GLY A 163 -2.93 11.31 0.91
CA GLY A 163 -1.70 10.62 1.30
C GLY A 163 -1.99 9.21 1.78
N VAL A 164 -0.94 8.41 1.86
CA VAL A 164 -0.96 7.08 2.46
C VAL A 164 0.09 7.03 3.55
N ILE A 165 -0.27 6.55 4.73
CA ILE A 165 0.68 6.16 5.76
C ILE A 165 0.67 4.63 5.88
N LEU A 166 1.86 4.03 5.85
CA LEU A 166 2.05 2.61 6.07
C LEU A 166 2.42 2.36 7.53
N LEU A 167 1.59 1.60 8.22
CA LEU A 167 1.93 0.97 9.49
C LEU A 167 2.48 -0.42 9.20
N GLY A 168 3.71 -0.67 9.62
CA GLY A 168 4.31 -2.00 9.53
C GLY A 168 5.20 -2.31 10.70
N THR A 169 5.74 -3.52 10.74
CA THR A 169 6.61 -3.99 11.82
C THR A 169 7.69 -4.90 11.28
N GLY A 170 8.84 -4.88 11.95
CA GLY A 170 9.84 -5.94 11.82
C GLY A 170 9.49 -7.14 12.69
N GLY A 171 10.49 -7.96 12.98
CA GLY A 171 10.39 -9.04 13.95
C GLY A 171 10.40 -10.43 13.33
N ALA A 172 10.08 -11.42 14.17
CA ALA A 172 10.09 -12.83 13.81
C ALA A 172 8.86 -13.56 14.39
N ILE A 173 8.34 -14.52 13.63
CA ILE A 173 7.22 -15.36 13.99
C ILE A 173 7.77 -16.75 14.36
N PRO A 174 7.54 -17.23 15.60
CA PRO A 174 7.99 -18.55 16.02
C PRO A 174 7.26 -19.68 15.27
N PRO A 175 7.90 -20.85 15.11
CA PRO A 175 7.28 -22.01 14.47
C PRO A 175 6.12 -22.57 15.33
N LYS A 176 5.11 -23.13 14.66
CA LYS A 176 3.95 -23.81 15.27
C LYS A 176 3.19 -23.00 16.32
N ARG A 177 3.14 -21.67 16.15
CA ARG A 177 2.55 -20.75 17.12
C ARG A 177 1.80 -19.61 16.45
N THR A 178 0.81 -19.09 17.18
CA THR A 178 0.20 -17.80 16.89
C THR A 178 1.05 -16.69 17.49
N GLU A 179 1.29 -15.64 16.71
CA GLU A 179 2.08 -14.48 17.12
C GLU A 179 1.31 -13.18 16.83
N HIS A 180 1.56 -12.14 17.62
CA HIS A 180 0.94 -10.83 17.45
C HIS A 180 2.01 -9.81 17.09
N MET A 181 1.97 -9.35 15.84
CA MET A 181 2.93 -8.39 15.32
C MET A 181 2.32 -6.99 15.42
N ASP A 182 2.79 -6.22 16.39
CA ASP A 182 2.23 -4.92 16.76
C ASP A 182 3.11 -3.77 16.27
N THR A 183 2.47 -2.70 15.81
CA THR A 183 3.11 -1.42 15.49
C THR A 183 2.31 -0.26 16.02
N MET A 184 3.00 0.82 16.39
CA MET A 184 2.37 2.04 16.88
C MET A 184 3.28 3.25 16.69
N CYS A 185 2.72 4.38 16.26
CA CYS A 185 3.42 5.66 16.19
C CYS A 185 2.51 6.82 16.54
N LYS A 186 3.07 7.81 17.23
CA LYS A 186 2.42 9.09 17.51
C LYS A 186 2.49 10.04 16.31
N ILE A 187 1.38 10.66 15.95
CA ILE A 187 1.32 11.76 14.99
C ILE A 187 1.96 13.00 15.62
N LYS A 188 3.11 13.41 15.10
CA LYS A 188 3.87 14.58 15.58
C LYS A 188 3.61 15.84 14.76
N GLU A 189 3.16 15.69 13.53
CA GLU A 189 2.90 16.81 12.63
C GLU A 189 1.64 17.56 13.05
N LYS A 190 1.69 18.90 13.01
CA LYS A 190 0.56 19.80 13.27
C LYS A 190 -0.44 19.82 12.11
N LYS A 191 -1.05 18.67 11.85
CA LYS A 191 -2.00 18.43 10.76
C LYS A 191 -3.14 17.56 11.28
N THR A 192 -4.34 17.85 10.78
CA THR A 192 -5.51 16.97 10.92
C THR A 192 -5.63 16.14 9.66
N ILE A 193 -5.59 14.82 9.79
CA ILE A 193 -5.81 13.89 8.69
C ILE A 193 -7.19 13.26 8.79
N HIS A 194 -7.80 13.00 7.64
CA HIS A 194 -9.13 12.41 7.51
C HIS A 194 -9.00 11.06 6.80
N PRO A 195 -9.00 9.94 7.55
CA PRO A 195 -9.00 8.60 6.97
C PRO A 195 -10.21 8.38 6.07
N PHE A 196 -10.01 7.66 4.96
CA PHE A 196 -11.13 7.31 4.07
C PHE A 196 -11.03 5.90 3.49
N ALA A 197 -9.84 5.33 3.38
CA ALA A 197 -9.69 3.94 2.99
C ALA A 197 -8.49 3.26 3.69
N TYR A 198 -8.52 1.94 3.78
CA TYR A 198 -7.42 1.14 4.31
C TYR A 198 -7.16 -0.10 3.44
N ARG A 199 -5.94 -0.62 3.50
CA ARG A 199 -5.55 -1.90 2.89
C ARG A 199 -4.70 -2.69 3.87
N THR A 200 -4.94 -3.99 3.93
CA THR A 200 -4.15 -4.94 4.72
C THR A 200 -3.28 -5.80 3.80
N HIS A 201 -2.08 -6.15 4.23
CA HIS A 201 -1.21 -7.07 3.51
C HIS A 201 -0.35 -7.90 4.46
N THR A 202 -0.34 -9.20 4.21
CA THR A 202 0.57 -10.21 4.76
C THR A 202 0.89 -11.21 3.66
N HIS A 203 1.82 -12.13 3.91
CA HIS A 203 1.90 -13.38 3.16
C HIS A 203 0.99 -14.43 3.83
N SER A 204 1.33 -15.71 3.69
CA SER A 204 0.49 -16.87 4.00
C SER A 204 0.07 -17.07 5.46
N LEU A 205 0.81 -16.52 6.42
CA LEU A 205 0.60 -16.77 7.85
C LEU A 205 -0.43 -15.80 8.47
N GLY A 206 -0.75 -14.70 7.79
CA GLY A 206 -1.71 -13.72 8.29
C GLY A 206 -3.12 -14.27 8.39
N LYS A 207 -3.78 -14.00 9.52
CA LYS A 207 -5.19 -14.36 9.78
C LYS A 207 -6.07 -13.14 9.92
N VAL A 208 -5.58 -12.12 10.61
CA VAL A 208 -6.30 -10.87 10.86
C VAL A 208 -5.31 -9.73 10.86
N VAL A 209 -5.66 -8.63 10.20
CA VAL A 209 -4.96 -7.36 10.35
C VAL A 209 -5.97 -6.29 10.77
N SER A 210 -5.67 -5.62 11.87
CA SER A 210 -6.51 -4.57 12.46
C SER A 210 -5.71 -3.29 12.63
N GLY A 211 -6.29 -2.15 12.29
CA GLY A 211 -5.70 -0.83 12.48
C GLY A 211 -6.60 0.08 13.32
N TYR A 212 -5.99 0.87 14.19
CA TYR A 212 -6.65 1.70 15.19
C TYR A 212 -6.07 3.11 15.22
N LYS A 213 -6.92 4.08 15.55
CA LYS A 213 -6.52 5.34 16.17
C LYS A 213 -6.57 5.15 17.68
N VAL A 214 -5.58 5.66 18.40
CA VAL A 214 -5.56 5.69 19.85
C VAL A 214 -5.45 7.14 20.32
N ARG A 215 -6.41 7.57 21.14
CA ARG A 215 -6.43 8.91 21.73
C ARG A 215 -6.52 8.79 23.25
N VAL A 216 -5.62 9.47 23.94
CA VAL A 216 -5.64 9.55 25.40
C VAL A 216 -6.70 10.58 25.81
N ASN A 217 -7.67 10.17 26.62
CA ASN A 217 -8.66 11.10 27.16
C ASN A 217 -8.14 11.82 28.43
N ASP A 218 -8.93 12.74 28.97
CA ASP A 218 -8.55 13.54 30.15
C ASP A 218 -8.27 12.69 31.41
N ASP A 219 -8.90 11.52 31.50
CA ASP A 219 -8.70 10.53 32.57
C ASP A 219 -7.47 9.63 32.35
N LYS A 220 -6.66 9.91 31.32
CA LYS A 220 -5.48 9.12 30.90
C LYS A 220 -5.81 7.70 30.45
N ILE A 221 -7.05 7.48 30.02
CA ILE A 221 -7.51 6.22 29.43
C ILE A 221 -7.33 6.32 27.92
N ASP A 222 -6.79 5.24 27.35
CA ASP A 222 -6.64 5.12 25.91
C ASP A 222 -7.97 4.68 25.27
N ASP A 223 -8.52 5.55 24.42
CA ASP A 223 -9.64 5.24 23.56
C ASP A 223 -9.14 4.69 22.22
N TRP A 224 -9.58 3.49 21.86
CA TRP A 224 -9.14 2.74 20.70
C TRP A 224 -10.25 2.70 19.64
N THR A 225 -10.13 3.58 18.64
CA THR A 225 -11.08 3.66 17.54
C THR A 225 -10.64 2.75 16.39
N LEU A 226 -11.46 1.77 16.02
CA LEU A 226 -11.17 0.87 14.90
C LEU A 226 -11.25 1.62 13.56
N LEU A 227 -10.14 1.64 12.80
CA LEU A 227 -10.07 2.24 11.47
C LEU A 227 -10.37 1.22 10.37
N GLY A 228 -9.96 -0.03 10.57
CA GLY A 228 -10.20 -1.11 9.64
C GLY A 228 -9.72 -2.46 10.20
N LYS A 229 -10.43 -3.53 9.86
CA LYS A 229 -10.10 -4.91 10.21
C LYS A 229 -10.38 -5.80 9.01
N ARG A 230 -9.50 -6.75 8.70
CA ARG A 230 -9.74 -7.70 7.60
C ARG A 230 -8.90 -8.96 7.70
N ASP A 231 -9.39 -10.02 7.08
CA ASP A 231 -8.57 -11.15 6.66
C ASP A 231 -7.63 -10.68 5.53
N PRO A 232 -6.30 -10.68 5.74
CA PRO A 232 -5.35 -10.21 4.73
C PRO A 232 -5.22 -11.16 3.52
N LEU A 233 -5.77 -12.37 3.57
CA LEU A 233 -5.77 -13.32 2.46
C LEU A 233 -6.97 -13.14 1.51
N THR A 234 -7.96 -12.35 1.91
CA THR A 234 -9.03 -11.87 0.99
C THR A 234 -8.47 -10.84 0.01
N PRO A 235 -9.19 -10.48 -1.08
CA PRO A 235 -8.68 -9.54 -2.08
C PRO A 235 -8.08 -8.26 -1.46
N GLN A 236 -6.79 -8.04 -1.67
CA GLN A 236 -6.00 -7.00 -0.99
C GLN A 236 -6.06 -5.65 -1.72
N MET A 237 -7.28 -5.11 -1.87
CA MET A 237 -7.54 -3.76 -2.37
C MET A 237 -7.74 -2.77 -1.22
N PHE A 238 -7.95 -1.49 -1.55
CA PHE A 238 -8.36 -0.48 -0.57
C PHE A 238 -9.87 -0.57 -0.31
N TYR A 239 -10.23 -0.64 0.98
CA TYR A 239 -11.61 -0.66 1.47
C TYR A 239 -11.92 0.62 2.25
N PRO A 240 -13.18 1.09 2.26
CA PRO A 240 -13.57 2.21 3.11
C PRO A 240 -13.25 1.95 4.59
N VAL A 241 -12.81 2.99 5.31
CA VAL A 241 -12.59 2.90 6.76
C VAL A 241 -13.88 2.62 7.53
N MET A 242 -13.76 1.92 8.66
CA MET A 242 -14.90 1.60 9.54
C MET A 242 -15.34 2.78 10.41
N ASN A 243 -14.48 3.78 10.55
CA ASN A 243 -14.74 5.00 11.30
C ASN A 243 -14.09 6.20 10.57
N ASN A 244 -14.78 7.34 10.56
CA ASN A 244 -14.40 8.55 9.83
C ASN A 244 -13.87 9.68 10.71
N GLU A 245 -13.59 9.39 11.99
CA GLU A 245 -13.01 10.35 12.91
C GLU A 245 -11.65 10.82 12.42
N THR A 246 -11.36 12.08 12.71
CA THR A 246 -10.08 12.68 12.41
C THR A 246 -8.98 12.09 13.29
N ILE A 247 -7.77 12.13 12.76
CA ILE A 247 -6.55 11.88 13.53
C ILE A 247 -5.76 13.20 13.54
N GLU A 248 -5.35 13.61 14.72
CA GLU A 248 -4.73 14.89 14.99
C GLU A 248 -3.36 14.71 15.65
N THR A 249 -2.64 15.80 15.83
CA THR A 249 -1.37 15.80 16.55
C THR A 249 -1.54 15.27 17.97
N GLY A 250 -0.69 14.31 18.34
CA GLY A 250 -0.73 13.66 19.64
C GLY A 250 -1.44 12.32 19.64
N ASP A 251 -2.35 12.06 18.70
CA ASP A 251 -2.95 10.75 18.51
C ASP A 251 -1.89 9.72 18.10
N MET A 252 -2.17 8.45 18.40
CA MET A 252 -1.35 7.34 17.95
C MET A 252 -2.10 6.56 16.88
N LEU A 253 -1.38 6.14 15.85
CA LEU A 253 -1.83 5.14 14.90
C LEU A 253 -1.21 3.81 15.33
N ALA A 254 -2.03 2.78 15.44
CA ALA A 254 -1.61 1.45 15.85
C ALA A 254 -2.15 0.40 14.87
N ALA A 255 -1.39 -0.68 14.61
CA ALA A 255 -1.88 -1.83 13.88
C ALA A 255 -1.35 -3.14 14.47
N ARG A 256 -2.14 -4.20 14.36
CA ARG A 256 -1.78 -5.57 14.76
C ARG A 256 -2.03 -6.50 13.59
N CYS A 257 -1.06 -7.36 13.30
CA CYS A 257 -1.27 -8.56 12.51
C CYS A 257 -1.24 -9.79 13.42
N THR A 258 -2.29 -10.59 13.36
CA THR A 258 -2.32 -11.91 13.98
C THR A 258 -1.84 -12.93 12.96
N MET A 259 -0.69 -13.53 13.26
CA MET A 259 -0.04 -14.52 12.42
C MET A 259 -0.21 -15.90 13.04
N GLU A 260 -0.46 -16.91 12.22
CA GLU A 260 -0.50 -18.31 12.66
C GLU A 260 0.50 -19.12 11.84
N SER A 261 1.60 -19.50 12.48
CA SER A 261 2.65 -20.27 11.84
C SER A 261 2.38 -21.77 11.93
N ASN A 262 2.21 -22.40 10.78
CA ASN A 262 2.24 -23.86 10.63
C ASN A 262 3.63 -24.38 10.20
N ARG A 263 4.64 -23.51 10.13
CA ARG A 263 6.00 -23.83 9.67
C ARG A 263 6.85 -24.42 10.81
N ASP A 264 7.91 -25.14 10.44
CA ASP A 264 8.84 -25.77 11.39
C ASP A 264 9.99 -24.83 11.81
N ASP A 265 10.31 -23.84 10.97
CA ASP A 265 11.35 -22.84 11.21
C ASP A 265 10.76 -21.46 11.57
N TRP A 266 11.60 -20.61 12.16
CA TRP A 266 11.30 -19.20 12.38
C TRP A 266 11.05 -18.49 11.04
N THR A 267 10.00 -17.66 11.00
CA THR A 267 9.69 -16.83 9.83
C THR A 267 10.01 -15.37 10.14
N MET A 268 10.89 -14.77 9.34
CA MET A 268 11.32 -13.38 9.50
C MET A 268 10.44 -12.44 8.67
N ILE A 269 10.39 -11.16 9.05
CA ILE A 269 9.84 -10.14 8.15
C ILE A 269 10.75 -9.93 6.94
N GLY A 270 10.18 -9.98 5.74
CA GLY A 270 10.91 -9.93 4.47
C GLY A 270 9.98 -9.93 3.26
N ALA A 271 10.56 -9.98 2.07
CA ALA A 271 9.84 -9.75 0.81
C ALA A 271 9.47 -11.03 0.04
N THR A 272 9.88 -12.21 0.51
CA THR A 272 9.68 -13.48 -0.19
C THR A 272 8.55 -14.31 0.44
N ASN A 273 8.07 -15.35 -0.25
CA ASN A 273 7.04 -16.26 0.28
C ASN A 273 7.51 -17.04 1.52
N LYS A 274 8.83 -17.16 1.71
CA LYS A 274 9.45 -17.76 2.89
C LYS A 274 9.49 -16.79 4.07
N ASP A 275 9.32 -15.51 3.81
CA ASP A 275 9.21 -14.46 4.82
C ASP A 275 7.74 -14.12 5.07
N GLU A 276 7.51 -13.16 5.97
CA GLU A 276 6.21 -12.53 6.17
C GLU A 276 6.26 -11.01 6.06
N MET A 277 5.09 -10.40 5.90
CA MET A 277 4.89 -8.98 6.06
C MET A 277 3.72 -8.71 7.00
N CYS A 278 3.77 -7.60 7.71
CA CYS A 278 2.63 -7.07 8.45
C CYS A 278 2.46 -5.62 8.05
N ASN A 279 1.52 -5.34 7.16
CA ASN A 279 1.31 -4.01 6.60
C ASN A 279 -0.17 -3.60 6.70
N PHE A 280 -0.40 -2.42 7.29
CA PHE A 280 -1.68 -1.72 7.29
C PHE A 280 -1.48 -0.35 6.63
N TYR A 281 -2.02 -0.17 5.44
CA TYR A 281 -1.99 1.08 4.70
C TYR A 281 -3.25 1.87 5.02
N LEU A 282 -3.08 3.13 5.45
CA LEU A 282 -4.20 4.04 5.70
C LEU A 282 -4.13 5.20 4.69
N MET A 283 -5.13 5.26 3.82
CA MET A 283 -5.38 6.42 2.98
C MET A 283 -6.12 7.49 3.77
N TYR A 284 -5.60 8.71 3.67
CA TYR A 284 -6.20 9.88 4.31
C TYR A 284 -6.09 11.09 3.38
N TRP A 285 -6.84 12.14 3.68
CA TRP A 285 -6.63 13.46 3.09
C TRP A 285 -6.42 14.52 4.16
N VAL A 286 -5.82 15.64 3.75
CA VAL A 286 -5.63 16.86 4.55
C VAL A 286 -6.19 18.06 3.79
N ASP A 287 -6.71 19.08 4.47
CA ASP A 287 -7.21 20.30 3.82
C ASP A 287 -6.21 21.46 3.93
N LYS A 288 -6.00 22.16 2.81
CA LYS A 288 -5.16 23.37 2.69
C LYS A 288 -3.72 23.21 3.20
N THR A 289 -3.19 21.99 3.20
CA THR A 289 -1.81 21.68 3.59
C THR A 289 -1.29 20.47 2.82
N THR A 290 0.00 20.17 2.97
CA THR A 290 0.62 18.99 2.36
C THR A 290 0.32 17.72 3.17
N PRO A 291 0.21 16.54 2.53
CA PRO A 291 0.11 15.26 3.24
C PRO A 291 1.25 15.08 4.26
N LEU A 292 1.13 14.12 5.18
CA LEU A 292 2.15 13.87 6.20
C LEU A 292 3.51 13.62 5.55
N GLU A 293 4.56 14.18 6.14
CA GLU A 293 5.95 13.83 5.82
C GLU A 293 6.25 12.40 6.34
N MET A 294 5.66 12.03 7.47
CA MET A 294 5.69 10.67 8.00
C MET A 294 4.92 9.71 7.09
N LYS A 295 5.63 9.01 6.21
CA LYS A 295 5.06 7.98 5.32
C LYS A 295 5.00 6.58 5.94
N TYR A 296 5.88 6.32 6.92
CA TYR A 296 6.09 5.02 7.51
C TYR A 296 6.01 5.11 9.03
N CYS A 297 5.26 4.20 9.62
CA CYS A 297 5.21 3.94 11.04
C CYS A 297 5.68 2.51 11.27
N PHE A 298 6.91 2.35 11.78
CA PHE A 298 7.55 1.05 11.96
C PHE A 298 8.06 0.87 13.38
N THR A 299 7.79 -0.29 13.94
CA THR A 299 8.34 -0.79 15.20
C THR A 299 9.18 -2.04 14.95
N PRO A 300 10.08 -2.42 15.88
CA PRO A 300 10.91 -3.62 15.74
C PRO A 300 10.14 -4.95 15.72
N GLY A 301 8.89 -4.97 16.21
CA GLY A 301 8.07 -6.18 16.35
C GLY A 301 8.61 -7.23 17.31
N PRO A 302 8.00 -8.44 17.35
CA PRO A 302 8.43 -9.53 18.22
C PRO A 302 9.88 -10.00 17.94
N PRO A 303 10.66 -10.35 18.98
CA PRO A 303 10.28 -10.39 20.40
C PRO A 303 10.47 -9.05 21.12
N TYR A 304 10.91 -7.99 20.44
CA TYR A 304 11.36 -6.75 21.06
C TYR A 304 10.24 -5.74 21.34
N TYR A 305 9.13 -5.84 20.62
CA TYR A 305 8.01 -4.91 20.72
C TYR A 305 6.67 -5.61 20.60
N SER A 306 5.76 -5.27 21.51
CA SER A 306 4.31 -5.48 21.43
C SER A 306 3.60 -4.30 22.09
N TRP A 307 2.29 -4.14 21.86
CA TRP A 307 1.50 -3.13 22.58
C TRP A 307 1.59 -3.32 24.11
N LYS A 308 1.74 -4.56 24.59
CA LYS A 308 1.89 -4.86 26.02
C LYS A 308 3.21 -4.40 26.62
N THR A 309 4.24 -4.21 25.79
CA THR A 309 5.53 -3.68 26.23
C THR A 309 5.60 -2.16 26.16
N GLU A 310 4.62 -1.50 25.54
CA GLU A 310 4.57 -0.03 25.50
C GLU A 310 4.18 0.51 26.88
N PRO A 311 5.05 1.30 27.54
CA PRO A 311 4.72 1.89 28.83
C PRO A 311 3.51 2.82 28.71
N LEU A 312 2.63 2.80 29.71
CA LEU A 312 1.44 3.66 29.84
C LEU A 312 0.27 3.34 28.91
N LEU A 313 0.46 2.46 27.91
CA LEU A 313 -0.63 2.01 27.06
C LEU A 313 -1.59 1.13 27.86
N ASN A 314 -2.88 1.44 27.79
CA ASN A 314 -3.95 0.76 28.51
C ASN A 314 -5.15 0.49 27.59
N ASN A 315 -6.15 -0.23 28.13
CA ASN A 315 -7.38 -0.60 27.41
C ASN A 315 -7.14 -1.27 26.05
N ILE A 316 -6.06 -2.04 25.93
CA ILE A 316 -5.64 -2.67 24.68
C ILE A 316 -6.75 -3.64 24.21
N PRO A 317 -7.26 -3.50 22.97
CA PRO A 317 -8.36 -4.32 22.46
C PRO A 317 -7.89 -5.72 22.02
N ASP A 318 -7.12 -6.42 22.86
CA ASP A 318 -6.32 -7.61 22.51
C ASP A 318 -7.13 -8.67 21.75
N LYS A 319 -8.29 -9.07 22.30
CA LYS A 319 -9.14 -10.09 21.69
C LYS A 319 -9.71 -9.61 20.36
N SER A 320 -10.34 -8.42 20.36
CA SER A 320 -11.03 -7.90 19.17
C SER A 320 -10.08 -7.51 18.03
N ALA A 321 -8.82 -7.17 18.34
CA ALA A 321 -7.80 -6.89 17.34
C ALA A 321 -7.29 -8.14 16.64
N SER A 322 -7.43 -9.31 17.28
CA SER A 322 -6.83 -10.58 16.83
C SER A 322 -7.83 -11.58 16.22
N ILE A 323 -9.13 -11.26 16.21
CA ILE A 323 -10.18 -12.13 15.66
C ILE A 323 -11.06 -11.36 14.66
N LEU A 324 -11.52 -12.05 13.63
CA LEU A 324 -12.60 -11.56 12.77
C LEU A 324 -13.93 -11.77 13.49
N ASP A 325 -14.88 -10.90 13.22
CA ASP A 325 -16.24 -11.08 13.68
C ASP A 325 -16.91 -12.14 12.78
N ASP A 326 -17.50 -13.18 13.39
CA ASP A 326 -18.17 -14.30 12.70
C ASP A 326 -19.38 -13.85 11.86
#